data_AF-A0A453ENX9-F1
#
_entry.id   AF-A0A453ENX9-F1
#
_cell.length_a   1.000
_cell.length_b   1.000
_cell.length_c   1.000
_cell.angle_alpha   90.00
_cell.angle_beta   90.00
_cell.angle_gamma   90.00
#
_symmetry.space_group_name_H-M   'P 1'
#
loop_
_entity.id
_entity.type
_entity.pdbx_description
1 polymer ?
#
loop_
_entity_poly.entity_id
_entity_poly.type
_entity_poly.pdbx_seq_one_letter_code
_entity_poly.pdbx_strand_id
1 'polypeptide(L)'
;MKDYFNPNATYPEKYFLPWFWMHRCLFLTIARAVEKHDEWFKLRRYASGEISASPLMKCVAAVRVLTYGCWADAIIDYVRIGEDSIL
;
A
#
# COMPACT_ATOMS: atom_id res chain seq x y z
N MET A 1 -1.35 -1.41 8.26
CA MET A 1 -1.57 0.02 7.89
C MET A 1 -1.67 0.94 9.10
N LYS A 2 -2.40 0.54 10.15
CA LYS A 2 -2.50 1.30 11.40
C LYS A 2 -1.13 1.54 12.04
N ASP A 3 -0.20 0.61 11.86
CA ASP A 3 1.15 0.65 12.44
C ASP A 3 2.03 1.77 11.87
N TYR A 4 1.68 2.33 10.71
CA TYR A 4 2.49 3.30 9.98
C TYR A 4 1.80 4.66 9.82
N PHE A 5 0.48 4.67 9.66
CA PHE A 5 -0.28 5.86 9.25
C PHE A 5 -1.30 6.35 10.28
N ASN A 6 -1.44 5.67 11.41
CA ASN A 6 -2.26 6.16 12.52
C ASN A 6 -1.54 7.29 13.26
N PRO A 7 -2.25 8.29 13.80
CA PRO A 7 -1.70 9.21 14.81
C PRO A 7 -0.84 8.51 15.89
N ASN A 8 -1.27 7.33 16.36
CA ASN A 8 -0.55 6.51 17.33
C ASN A 8 0.19 5.33 16.67
N ALA A 9 0.83 5.56 15.52
CA ALA A 9 1.54 4.54 14.77
C ALA A 9 2.62 3.84 15.60
N THR A 10 2.60 2.50 15.61
CA THR A 10 3.62 1.63 16.23
C THR A 10 5.03 1.92 15.72
N TYR A 11 5.14 2.30 14.44
CA TYR A 11 6.40 2.64 13.78
C TYR A 11 6.50 4.15 13.55
N PRO A 12 7.32 4.85 14.35
CA PRO A 12 7.61 6.28 14.13
C PRO A 12 8.38 6.51 12.82
N GLU A 13 8.41 7.77 12.37
CA GLU A 13 8.93 8.19 11.06
C GLU A 13 10.34 7.67 10.72
N LYS A 14 11.19 7.46 11.73
CA LYS A 14 12.53 6.86 11.60
C LYS A 14 12.53 5.47 10.93
N TYR A 15 11.43 4.71 11.05
CA TYR A 15 11.26 3.41 10.40
C TYR A 15 10.58 3.51 9.04
N PHE A 16 10.03 4.67 8.67
CA PHE A 16 9.39 4.86 7.38
C PHE A 16 10.42 5.06 6.27
N LEU A 17 11.53 5.75 6.59
CA LEU A 17 12.61 6.01 5.65
C LEU A 17 13.27 4.72 5.11
N PRO A 18 13.67 3.72 5.91
CA PRO A 18 14.30 2.53 5.34
C PRO A 18 13.38 1.68 4.45
N TRP A 19 12.06 1.80 4.63
CA TRP A 19 11.07 0.95 3.98
C TRP A 19 10.47 1.56 2.71
N PHE A 20 10.31 2.88 2.71
CA PHE A 20 9.70 3.61 1.58
C PHE A 20 10.64 4.63 0.94
N TRP A 21 11.83 4.83 1.54
CA TRP A 21 12.83 5.83 1.13
C TRP A 21 12.28 7.25 1.01
N MET A 22 11.18 7.53 1.71
CA MET A 22 10.52 8.83 1.70
C MET A 22 9.91 9.14 3.06
N HIS A 23 9.75 10.43 3.35
CA HIS A 23 9.02 10.88 4.52
C HIS A 23 7.54 10.50 4.43
N ARG A 24 6.92 10.23 5.57
CA ARG A 24 5.49 9.85 5.65
C ARG A 24 4.58 10.91 5.02
N CYS A 25 4.87 12.19 5.26
CA CYS A 25 4.10 13.31 4.70
C CYS A 25 4.17 13.35 3.16
N LEU A 26 5.33 13.05 2.59
CA LEU A 26 5.50 12.97 1.14
C LEU A 26 4.72 11.78 0.58
N PHE A 27 4.83 10.61 1.21
CA PHE A 27 4.07 9.41 0.82
C PHE A 27 2.56 9.69 0.79
N LEU A 28 2.02 10.32 1.84
CA LEU A 28 0.60 10.66 1.92
C LEU A 28 0.16 11.68 0.85
N THR A 29 1.04 12.64 0.53
CA THR A 29 0.78 13.62 -0.52
C THR A 29 0.70 12.94 -1.90
N ILE A 30 1.64 12.05 -2.19
CA ILE A 30 1.63 11.24 -3.43
C ILE A 30 0.38 10.36 -3.48
N ALA A 31 0.07 9.65 -2.38
CA ALA A 31 -1.09 8.75 -2.34
C ALA A 31 -2.41 9.48 -2.64
N ARG A 32 -2.60 10.68 -2.07
CA ARG A 32 -3.78 11.52 -2.35
C ARG A 32 -3.82 12.02 -3.78
N ALA A 33 -2.67 12.41 -4.34
CA ALA A 33 -2.59 12.85 -5.73
C ALA A 33 -2.96 11.70 -6.67
N VAL A 34 -2.38 10.52 -6.47
CA VAL A 34 -2.65 9.33 -7.28
C VAL A 34 -4.10 8.88 -7.17
N GLU A 35 -4.66 8.84 -5.96
CA GLU A 35 -6.09 8.54 -5.74
C GLU A 35 -7.02 9.52 -6.49
N LYS A 36 -6.64 10.80 -6.58
CA LYS A 36 -7.40 11.81 -7.33
C LYS A 36 -7.33 11.57 -8.84
N HIS A 37 -6.18 11.12 -9.34
CA HIS A 37 -5.91 11.00 -10.77
C HIS A 37 -6.35 9.67 -11.38
N ASP A 38 -6.33 8.57 -10.62
CA ASP A 38 -6.58 7.23 -11.14
C ASP A 38 -7.69 6.51 -10.34
N GLU A 39 -8.75 6.10 -11.05
CA GLU A 39 -9.89 5.36 -10.50
C GLU A 39 -9.49 4.03 -9.86
N TRP A 40 -8.42 3.37 -10.33
CA TRP A 40 -7.94 2.13 -9.73
C TRP A 40 -7.53 2.34 -8.28
N PHE A 41 -6.96 3.51 -7.94
CA PHE A 41 -6.53 3.81 -6.57
C PHE A 41 -7.70 4.19 -5.66
N LYS A 42 -8.86 4.56 -6.19
CA LYS A 42 -10.04 4.86 -5.36
C LYS A 42 -10.57 3.61 -4.67
N LEU A 43 -11.24 3.82 -3.53
CA LEU A 43 -12.00 2.76 -2.89
C LEU A 43 -13.24 2.45 -3.74
N ARG A 44 -13.30 1.25 -4.30
CA ARG A 44 -14.43 0.79 -5.11
C ARG A 44 -15.21 -0.30 -4.37
N ARG A 45 -16.53 -0.27 -4.53
CA ARG A 45 -17.40 -1.38 -4.13
C ARG A 45 -17.87 -2.09 -5.39
N TYR A 46 -17.59 -3.37 -5.49
CA TYR A 46 -18.01 -4.20 -6.61
C TYR A 46 -19.46 -4.64 -6.45
N ALA A 47 -20.11 -4.97 -7.57
CA ALA A 47 -21.48 -5.49 -7.56
C ALA A 47 -21.62 -6.83 -6.80
N SER A 48 -20.52 -7.58 -6.67
CA SER A 48 -20.39 -8.77 -5.82
C SER A 48 -20.48 -8.47 -4.32
N GLY A 49 -20.46 -7.19 -3.92
CA GLY A 49 -20.41 -6.76 -2.52
C GLY A 49 -18.98 -6.59 -1.98
N GLU A 50 -17.98 -7.03 -2.73
CA GLU A 50 -16.56 -6.91 -2.37
C GLU A 50 -16.11 -5.45 -2.36
N ILE A 51 -15.29 -5.10 -1.37
CA ILE A 51 -14.70 -3.78 -1.24
C ILE A 51 -13.25 -3.88 -1.67
N SER A 52 -12.82 -3.04 -2.62
CA SER A 52 -11.44 -3.00 -3.06
C SER A 52 -10.49 -2.60 -1.91
N ALA A 53 -9.21 -2.93 -2.01
CA ALA A 53 -8.20 -2.42 -1.09
C ALA A 53 -8.24 -0.89 -0.95
N SER A 54 -7.87 -0.39 0.24
CA SER A 54 -7.85 1.06 0.48
C SER A 54 -6.82 1.76 -0.44
N PRO A 55 -7.07 3.01 -0.84
CA PRO A 55 -6.16 3.79 -1.69
C PRO A 55 -4.72 3.80 -1.17
N LEU A 56 -4.57 3.93 0.14
CA LEU A 56 -3.27 3.92 0.80
C LEU A 56 -2.56 2.57 0.70
N MET A 57 -3.31 1.47 0.82
CA MET A 57 -2.75 0.12 0.70
C MET A 57 -2.31 -0.18 -0.74
N LYS A 58 -3.10 0.27 -1.72
CA LYS A 58 -2.75 0.23 -3.14
C LYS A 58 -1.47 1.02 -3.45
N CYS A 59 -1.33 2.22 -2.87
CA CYS A 59 -0.11 3.01 -2.98
C CYS A 59 1.10 2.33 -2.33
N VAL A 60 0.92 1.71 -1.15
CA VAL A 60 2.00 0.96 -0.50
C VAL A 60 2.46 -0.20 -1.37
N ALA A 61 1.53 -0.95 -1.96
CA ALA A 61 1.85 -2.03 -2.87
C ALA A 61 2.62 -1.51 -4.11
N ALA A 62 2.14 -0.44 -4.75
CA ALA A 62 2.79 0.15 -5.91
C ALA A 62 4.21 0.67 -5.59
N VAL A 63 4.38 1.42 -4.50
CA VAL A 63 5.71 1.91 -4.07
C VAL A 63 6.64 0.75 -3.75
N ARG A 64 6.14 -0.30 -3.08
CA ARG A 64 6.94 -1.50 -2.81
C ARG A 64 7.39 -2.20 -4.10
N VAL A 65 6.51 -2.35 -5.09
CA VAL A 65 6.90 -2.91 -6.40
C VAL A 65 7.97 -2.04 -7.07
N LEU A 66 7.88 -0.72 -6.96
CA LEU A 66 8.89 0.19 -7.51
C LEU A 66 10.23 0.13 -6.76
N THR A 67 10.22 0.07 -5.43
CA THR A 67 11.44 0.01 -4.61
C THR A 67 12.10 -1.37 -4.68
N TYR A 68 11.31 -2.43 -4.75
CA TYR A 68 11.77 -3.82 -4.84
C TYR A 68 11.81 -4.34 -6.28
N GLY A 69 11.61 -3.48 -7.29
CA GLY A 69 11.64 -3.85 -8.71
C GLY A 69 12.96 -4.48 -9.21
N CYS A 70 13.92 -4.72 -8.30
CA CYS A 70 15.15 -5.49 -8.53
C CYS A 70 15.20 -6.89 -7.86
N TRP A 71 14.17 -7.29 -7.08
CA TRP A 71 14.04 -8.60 -6.42
C TRP A 71 12.68 -9.23 -6.76
N ALA A 72 12.50 -9.61 -8.04
CA ALA A 72 11.26 -10.19 -8.57
C ALA A 72 10.77 -11.43 -7.78
N ASP A 73 11.69 -12.15 -7.13
CA ASP A 73 11.40 -13.40 -6.41
C ASP A 73 10.56 -13.20 -5.13
N ALA A 74 10.58 -12.01 -4.52
CA ALA A 74 9.80 -11.73 -3.30
C ALA A 74 8.33 -11.35 -3.58
N ILE A 75 7.98 -11.06 -4.84
CA ILE A 75 6.62 -10.66 -5.23
C ILE A 75 5.71 -11.90 -5.36
N ILE A 76 6.26 -13.04 -5.77
CA ILE A 76 5.51 -14.29 -5.96
C ILE A 76 4.97 -14.83 -4.62
N ASP A 77 5.77 -14.77 -3.54
CA ASP A 77 5.35 -15.27 -2.22
C ASP A 77 4.21 -14.43 -1.59
N TYR A 78 4.04 -13.17 -2.00
CA TYR A 78 2.98 -12.30 -1.45
C TYR A 78 1.64 -12.41 -2.19
N VAL A 79 1.62 -12.76 -3.48
CA VAL A 79 0.36 -13.08 -4.19
C VAL A 79 -0.32 -14.29 -3.53
N ARG A 80 0.47 -15.26 -3.06
CA ARG A 80 -0.02 -16.45 -2.36
C ARG A 80 -0.68 -16.16 -1.01
N ILE A 81 -0.26 -15.11 -0.30
CA ILE A 81 -0.91 -14.65 0.95
C ILE A 81 -2.32 -14.08 0.69
N GLY A 82 -2.61 -13.63 -0.53
CA GLY A 82 -3.96 -13.21 -0.95
C GLY A 82 -4.90 -14.38 -1.30
N GLU A 83 -4.34 -15.52 -1.70
CA GLU A 83 -5.11 -16.72 -2.07
C GLU A 83 -5.39 -17.63 -0.86
N ASP A 84 -4.48 -17.68 0.12
CA ASP A 84 -4.62 -18.53 1.31
C ASP A 84 -5.55 -17.95 2.41
N SER A 85 -6.23 -16.82 2.16
CA SER A 85 -7.32 -16.30 3.03
C SER A 85 -8.73 -16.66 2.54
N ILE A 86 -8.83 -17.53 1.52
CA ILE A 86 -10.08 -18.20 1.13
C ILE A 86 -9.92 -19.69 1.46
N LEU A 87 -9.88 -20.00 2.75
CA LEU A 87 -10.25 -21.30 3.34
C LEU A 87 -10.74 -21.07 4.77
#